data_AF-A0A7Y4ZU88-F1
#
_entry.id   AF-A0A7Y4ZU88-F1
#
_cell.length_a   1.000
_cell.length_b   1.000
_cell.length_c   1.000
_cell.angle_alpha   90.00
_cell.angle_beta   90.00
_cell.angle_gamma   90.00
#
_symmetry.space_group_name_H-M   'P 1'
#
loop_
_entity.id
_entity.type
_entity.pdbx_description
1 polymer ?
#
loop_
_entity_poly.entity_id
_entity_poly.type
_entity_poly.pdbx_seq_one_letter_code
_entity_poly.pdbx_strand_id
1 'polypeptide(L)'
;MSARTLLLVVSMLALLVAGCGVDEAIGDHPCPPGGTTLSYDNFGKAFMDRYCQSCHAQAGGGGGHLTSSASYGVPAGYGFGSADDVRAHRERIFARSAASNTSMPPGPDDPPQGERDKLADWLACGAP
;
A
#
# COMPACT_ATOMS: atom_id res chain seq x y z
N MET A 1 -15.19 36.68 -30.98
CA MET A 1 -14.12 36.01 -30.22
C MET A 1 -12.88 35.96 -31.11
N SER A 2 -11.72 36.47 -30.65
CA SER A 2 -10.51 36.55 -31.47
C SER A 2 -9.80 35.19 -31.50
N ALA A 3 -9.07 34.87 -32.58
CA ALA A 3 -8.26 33.65 -32.69
C ALA A 3 -7.27 33.48 -31.52
N ARG A 4 -6.84 34.59 -30.90
CA ARG A 4 -6.02 34.62 -29.67
C ARG A 4 -6.78 34.14 -28.43
N THR A 5 -8.06 34.46 -28.33
CA THR A 5 -8.95 34.00 -27.25
C THR A 5 -9.27 32.51 -27.40
N LEU A 6 -9.38 32.02 -28.64
CA LEU A 6 -9.59 30.60 -28.93
C LEU A 6 -8.33 29.76 -28.60
N LEU A 7 -7.12 30.26 -28.94
CA LEU A 7 -5.87 29.57 -28.60
C LEU A 7 -5.62 29.45 -27.09
N LEU A 8 -5.93 30.50 -26.32
CA LEU A 8 -5.72 30.50 -24.86
C LEU A 8 -6.68 29.56 -24.14
N VAL A 9 -7.93 29.44 -24.60
CA VAL A 9 -8.92 28.51 -24.03
C VAL A 9 -8.58 27.06 -24.36
N VAL A 10 -8.05 26.77 -25.55
CA VAL A 10 -7.60 25.42 -25.93
C VAL A 10 -6.38 24.99 -25.12
N SER A 11 -5.42 25.89 -24.87
CA SER A 11 -4.25 25.58 -24.02
C SER A 11 -4.60 25.38 -22.54
N MET A 12 -5.63 26.07 -22.01
CA MET A 12 -6.08 25.86 -20.63
C MET A 12 -6.83 24.54 -20.42
N LEU A 13 -7.54 24.05 -21.45
CA LEU A 13 -8.29 22.79 -21.37
C LEU A 13 -7.37 21.56 -21.45
N ALA A 14 -6.18 21.69 -22.04
CA ALA A 14 -5.21 20.60 -22.17
C ALA A 14 -4.41 20.28 -20.89
N LEU A 15 -4.36 21.19 -19.90
CA LEU A 15 -3.63 20.96 -18.64
C LEU A 15 -4.45 20.27 -17.53
N LEU A 16 -5.74 20.00 -17.76
CA LEU A 16 -6.64 19.45 -16.74
C LEU A 16 -6.68 17.91 -16.68
N VAL A 17 -5.96 17.20 -17.55
CA VAL A 17 -6.04 15.72 -17.66
C VAL A 17 -4.97 14.99 -16.82
N ALA A 18 -4.02 15.69 -16.22
CA ALA A 18 -2.92 15.08 -15.46
C ALA A 18 -3.20 14.92 -13.94
N GLY A 19 -4.47 14.78 -13.54
CA GLY A 19 -4.87 14.84 -12.12
C GLY A 19 -5.45 13.57 -11.51
N CYS A 20 -5.67 12.50 -12.28
CA CYS A 20 -6.16 11.23 -11.72
C CYS A 20 -4.97 10.32 -11.43
N GLY A 21 -4.51 10.30 -10.18
CA GLY A 21 -3.58 9.28 -9.69
C GLY A 21 -4.26 7.93 -9.82
N VAL A 22 -3.81 7.13 -10.78
CA VAL A 22 -4.23 5.73 -10.89
C VAL A 22 -3.56 4.99 -9.73
N ASP A 23 -4.35 4.41 -8.83
CA ASP A 23 -3.81 3.52 -7.79
C ASP A 23 -3.11 2.35 -8.49
N GLU A 24 -1.86 2.09 -8.14
CA GLU A 24 -1.05 1.05 -8.76
C GLU A 24 -1.49 -0.33 -8.26
N ALA A 25 -1.75 -1.27 -9.18
CA ALA A 25 -2.08 -2.64 -8.82
C ALA A 25 -0.83 -3.53 -8.84
N ILE A 26 -0.83 -4.57 -8.00
CA ILE A 26 0.28 -5.54 -7.94
C ILE A 26 0.58 -6.22 -9.28
N GLY A 27 -0.42 -6.31 -10.17
CA GLY A 27 -0.24 -6.86 -11.52
C GLY A 27 0.57 -5.96 -12.45
N ASP A 28 0.65 -4.67 -12.16
CA ASP A 28 1.44 -3.68 -12.90
C ASP A 28 2.90 -3.63 -12.42
N HIS A 29 3.18 -4.21 -11.25
CA HIS A 29 4.51 -4.30 -10.63
C HIS A 29 5.00 -5.75 -10.61
N PRO A 30 5.58 -6.28 -11.70
CA PRO A 30 6.07 -7.65 -11.73
C PRO A 30 7.24 -7.85 -10.75
N CYS A 31 7.32 -9.04 -10.15
CA CYS A 31 8.50 -9.43 -9.36
C CYS A 31 9.79 -9.20 -10.17
N PRO A 32 10.81 -8.52 -9.61
CA PRO A 32 12.03 -8.20 -10.34
C PRO A 32 12.72 -9.45 -10.93
N PRO A 33 13.41 -9.32 -12.08
CA PRO A 33 14.21 -10.41 -12.64
C PRO A 33 15.24 -10.91 -11.63
N GLY A 34 15.22 -12.21 -11.32
CA GLY A 34 16.06 -12.81 -10.28
C GLY A 34 15.38 -12.90 -8.90
N GLY A 35 14.13 -12.43 -8.77
CA GLY A 35 13.38 -12.46 -7.53
C GLY A 35 13.74 -11.33 -6.58
N THR A 36 13.43 -11.53 -5.31
CA THR A 36 13.81 -10.63 -4.22
C THR A 36 14.60 -11.40 -3.17
N THR A 37 15.50 -10.72 -2.48
CA THR A 37 16.16 -11.26 -1.28
C THR A 37 15.36 -10.96 0.00
N LEU A 38 14.29 -10.18 -0.11
CA LEU A 38 13.40 -9.86 1.00
C LEU A 38 12.61 -11.10 1.39
N SER A 39 12.52 -11.36 2.69
CA SER A 39 11.73 -12.43 3.27
C SER A 39 10.84 -11.90 4.40
N TYR A 40 9.88 -12.71 4.84
CA TYR A 40 9.15 -12.39 6.08
C TYR A 40 10.10 -12.12 7.25
N ASP A 41 11.14 -12.94 7.44
CA ASP A 41 12.05 -12.83 8.59
C ASP A 41 12.98 -11.61 8.52
N ASN A 42 13.46 -11.24 7.32
CA ASN A 42 14.42 -10.15 7.17
C ASN A 42 13.79 -8.78 6.88
N PHE A 43 12.51 -8.76 6.50
CA PHE A 43 11.80 -7.54 6.10
C PHE A 43 10.34 -7.53 6.53
N GLY A 44 9.56 -8.52 6.09
CA GLY A 44 8.09 -8.48 6.17
C GLY A 44 7.58 -8.30 7.60
N LYS A 45 8.11 -9.05 8.56
CA LYS A 45 7.72 -8.96 9.97
C LYS A 45 7.95 -7.56 10.53
N ALA A 46 9.14 -7.01 10.35
CA ALA A 46 9.49 -5.70 10.89
C ALA A 46 8.65 -4.58 10.25
N PHE A 47 8.36 -4.68 8.94
CA PHE A 47 7.50 -3.74 8.25
C PHE A 47 6.06 -3.78 8.78
N MET A 48 5.47 -4.99 8.87
CA MET A 48 4.10 -5.15 9.35
C MET A 48 3.95 -4.68 10.80
N ASP A 49 4.88 -5.06 11.67
CA ASP A 49 4.89 -4.66 13.08
C ASP A 49 4.97 -3.14 13.25
N ARG A 50 5.76 -2.47 12.41
CA ARG A 50 5.97 -1.02 12.49
C ARG A 50 4.78 -0.22 11.96
N TYR A 51 4.22 -0.59 10.81
CA TYR A 51 3.29 0.27 10.07
C TYR A 51 1.86 -0.23 10.02
N CYS A 52 1.62 -1.52 10.26
CA CYS A 52 0.30 -2.11 10.05
C CYS A 52 -0.36 -2.55 11.36
N GLN A 53 0.40 -3.22 12.24
CA GLN A 53 -0.16 -3.95 13.37
C GLN A 53 -0.77 -3.07 14.47
N SER A 54 -0.37 -1.80 14.59
CA SER A 54 -0.98 -0.88 15.56
C SER A 54 -2.49 -0.73 15.37
N CYS A 55 -2.95 -0.79 14.12
CA CYS A 55 -4.37 -0.68 13.73
C CYS A 55 -4.97 -2.04 13.31
N HIS A 56 -4.14 -2.95 12.79
CA HIS A 56 -4.55 -4.24 12.23
C HIS A 56 -4.29 -5.44 13.15
N ALA A 57 -4.09 -5.21 14.45
CA ALA A 57 -3.99 -6.31 15.40
C ALA A 57 -5.30 -7.13 15.41
N GLN A 58 -5.24 -8.37 14.92
CA GLN A 58 -6.35 -9.32 14.99
C GLN A 58 -6.07 -10.36 16.10
N ALA A 59 -7.00 -10.50 17.04
CA ALA A 59 -7.09 -11.69 17.89
C ALA A 59 -7.22 -12.94 17.02
N GLY A 60 -6.15 -13.74 16.98
CA GLY A 60 -6.11 -15.00 16.25
C GLY A 60 -4.71 -15.58 16.11
N GLY A 61 -3.67 -14.75 16.19
CA GLY A 61 -2.25 -15.16 16.21
C GLY A 61 -1.48 -14.70 17.44
N GLY A 62 -2.13 -14.55 18.59
CA GLY A 62 -1.46 -14.31 19.88
C GLY A 62 -1.54 -12.91 20.48
N GLY A 63 -2.47 -12.03 20.08
CA GLY A 63 -2.65 -10.75 20.77
C GLY A 63 -3.86 -9.92 20.36
N GLY A 64 -4.97 -10.10 21.08
CA GLY A 64 -5.96 -9.04 21.38
C GLY A 64 -6.91 -8.60 20.26
N HIS A 65 -8.20 -8.87 20.45
CA HIS A 65 -9.27 -8.10 19.82
C HIS A 65 -9.24 -6.75 20.53
N LEU A 66 -8.88 -5.64 19.86
CA LEU A 66 -9.07 -4.33 20.49
C LEU A 66 -10.59 -4.10 20.54
N THR A 67 -11.20 -4.44 21.67
CA THR A 67 -12.64 -4.29 21.99
C THR A 67 -13.02 -2.83 22.25
N SER A 68 -12.28 -1.88 21.71
CA SER A 68 -12.56 -0.46 21.89
C SER A 68 -12.08 0.30 20.68
N SER A 69 -12.56 1.55 20.59
CA SER A 69 -12.26 2.66 19.68
C SER A 69 -10.81 2.87 19.19
N ALA A 70 -9.88 1.94 19.43
CA ALA A 70 -8.49 1.88 18.98
C ALA A 70 -8.27 0.96 17.76
N SER A 71 -9.13 -0.03 17.50
CA SER A 71 -9.26 -0.58 16.13
C SER A 71 -9.95 0.49 15.30
N TYR A 72 -9.37 0.90 14.17
CA TYR A 72 -9.99 1.85 13.23
C TYR A 72 -11.25 1.28 12.51
N GLY A 73 -12.08 0.50 13.21
CA GLY A 73 -13.21 -0.23 12.63
C GLY A 73 -12.78 -1.31 11.65
N VAL A 74 -11.56 -1.85 11.78
CA VAL A 74 -11.03 -2.87 10.88
C VAL A 74 -11.93 -4.12 10.93
N PRO A 75 -12.49 -4.57 9.80
CA PRO A 75 -13.28 -5.80 9.77
C PRO A 75 -12.45 -6.99 10.26
N ALA A 76 -13.11 -7.96 10.90
CA ALA A 76 -12.44 -9.20 11.27
C ALA A 76 -11.80 -9.86 10.04
N GLY A 77 -10.57 -10.37 10.20
CA GLY A 77 -9.84 -11.05 9.14
C GLY A 77 -8.92 -10.14 8.30
N TYR A 78 -8.57 -8.95 8.79
CA TYR A 78 -7.53 -8.09 8.22
C TYR A 78 -6.39 -7.87 9.21
N GLY A 79 -5.90 -8.96 9.80
CA GLY A 79 -4.68 -8.96 10.59
C GLY A 79 -3.49 -9.47 9.79
N PHE A 80 -2.28 -9.03 10.16
CA PHE A 80 -1.05 -9.35 9.40
C PHE A 80 0.01 -10.02 10.30
N GLY A 81 -0.47 -10.84 11.26
CA GLY A 81 0.32 -11.47 12.33
C GLY A 81 1.32 -12.51 11.86
N SER A 82 1.10 -13.10 10.68
CA SER A 82 1.93 -14.13 10.10
C SER A 82 2.22 -13.87 8.61
N ALA A 83 3.20 -14.59 8.07
CA ALA A 83 3.49 -14.55 6.63
C ALA A 83 2.29 -14.99 5.79
N ASP A 84 1.53 -15.99 6.26
CA ASP A 84 0.36 -16.50 5.55
C ASP A 84 -0.79 -15.50 5.55
N ASP A 85 -0.99 -14.76 6.65
CA ASP A 85 -1.93 -13.65 6.68
C ASP A 85 -1.57 -12.57 5.64
N VAL A 86 -0.29 -12.19 5.56
CA VAL A 86 0.17 -11.22 4.56
C VAL A 86 -0.06 -11.73 3.14
N ARG A 87 0.28 -12.99 2.86
CA ARG A 87 0.09 -13.61 1.54
C ARG A 87 -1.39 -13.64 1.15
N ALA A 88 -2.28 -13.96 2.09
CA ALA A 88 -3.73 -13.98 1.87
C ALA A 88 -4.28 -12.58 1.49
N HIS A 89 -3.61 -11.51 1.90
CA HIS A 89 -4.04 -10.13 1.66
C HIS A 89 -3.08 -9.32 0.77
N ARG A 90 -2.10 -9.95 0.11
CA ARG A 90 -1.01 -9.28 -0.60
C ARG A 90 -1.46 -8.20 -1.57
N GLU A 91 -2.52 -8.45 -2.34
CA GLU A 91 -3.02 -7.54 -3.36
C GLU A 91 -3.67 -6.30 -2.71
N ARG A 92 -4.37 -6.52 -1.60
CA ARG A 92 -5.00 -5.44 -0.84
C ARG A 92 -3.95 -4.60 -0.10
N ILE A 93 -2.91 -5.21 0.44
CA ILE A 93 -1.79 -4.50 1.06
C ILE A 93 -1.08 -3.65 0.00
N PHE A 94 -0.80 -4.23 -1.18
CA PHE A 94 -0.17 -3.51 -2.28
C PHE A 94 -0.95 -2.25 -2.67
N ALA A 95 -2.24 -2.42 -2.97
CA ALA A 95 -3.14 -1.35 -3.41
C ALA A 95 -3.36 -0.24 -2.36
N ARG A 96 -2.87 -0.41 -1.12
CA ARG A 96 -3.08 0.53 -0.03
C ARG A 96 -1.80 1.17 0.47
N SER A 97 -0.66 0.47 0.38
CA SER A 97 0.56 0.82 1.10
C SER A 97 1.87 0.59 0.34
N ALA A 98 1.85 0.01 -0.86
CA ALA A 98 3.06 -0.30 -1.62
C ALA A 98 3.25 0.64 -2.82
N ALA A 99 4.50 0.77 -3.27
CA ALA A 99 4.89 1.63 -4.38
C ALA A 99 4.37 3.06 -4.18
N SER A 100 3.59 3.58 -5.14
CA SER A 100 3.00 4.92 -5.11
C SER A 100 1.75 5.03 -4.21
N ASN A 101 1.20 3.92 -3.72
CA ASN A 101 -0.01 3.90 -2.90
C ASN A 101 0.28 4.31 -1.44
N THR A 102 -0.52 5.25 -0.92
CA THR A 102 -0.28 5.88 0.40
C THR A 102 -1.53 5.98 1.28
N SER A 103 -2.61 5.27 0.94
CA SER A 103 -3.86 5.35 1.71
C SER A 103 -3.80 4.65 3.08
N MET A 104 -2.77 3.83 3.33
CA MET A 104 -2.51 3.16 4.61
C MET A 104 -1.00 3.09 4.92
N PRO A 105 -0.61 3.25 6.19
CA PRO A 105 -1.45 3.64 7.33
C PRO A 105 -2.00 5.07 7.15
N PRO A 106 -3.05 5.47 7.89
CA PRO A 106 -3.41 6.88 7.98
C PRO A 106 -2.31 7.60 8.78
N GLY A 107 -1.75 8.67 8.22
CA GLY A 107 -0.58 9.36 8.76
C GLY A 107 -0.66 9.86 10.21
N PRO A 108 0.42 10.48 10.74
CA PRO A 108 1.59 10.98 9.99
C PRO A 108 2.74 9.98 9.82
N ASP A 109 2.71 8.83 10.50
CA ASP A 109 3.84 7.88 10.55
C ASP A 109 3.82 6.86 9.39
N ASP A 110 3.72 7.38 8.16
CA ASP A 110 3.65 6.56 6.95
C ASP A 110 5.02 5.97 6.58
N PRO A 111 5.08 4.74 6.04
CA PRO A 111 6.33 4.19 5.51
C PRO A 111 6.87 5.13 4.41
N PRO A 112 8.16 5.50 4.45
CA PRO A 112 8.75 6.33 3.40
C PRO A 112 8.75 5.59 2.05
N GLN A 113 8.86 6.33 0.93
CA GLN A 113 8.79 5.77 -0.42
C GLN A 113 9.69 4.53 -0.60
N GLY A 114 10.96 4.60 -0.18
CA GLY A 114 11.89 3.48 -0.35
C GLY A 114 11.53 2.23 0.46
N GLU A 115 10.75 2.34 1.54
CA GLU A 115 10.21 1.17 2.25
C GLU A 115 8.95 0.62 1.56
N ARG A 116 8.12 1.50 0.97
CA ARG A 116 6.98 1.08 0.14
C ARG A 116 7.40 0.41 -1.17
N ASP A 117 8.53 0.82 -1.76
CA ASP A 117 9.10 0.17 -2.94
C ASP A 117 9.59 -1.24 -2.61
N LYS A 118 10.27 -1.41 -1.46
CA LYS A 118 10.64 -2.74 -0.95
C LYS A 118 9.41 -3.61 -0.67
N LEU A 119 8.36 -3.02 -0.10
CA LEU A 119 7.09 -3.70 0.10
C LEU A 119 6.50 -4.15 -1.25
N ALA A 120 6.52 -3.30 -2.27
CA ALA A 120 6.03 -3.62 -3.61
C ALA A 120 6.76 -4.83 -4.21
N ASP A 121 8.09 -4.80 -4.22
CA ASP A 121 8.92 -5.91 -4.71
C ASP A 121 8.65 -7.21 -3.95
N TRP A 122 8.60 -7.14 -2.61
CA TRP A 122 8.37 -8.33 -1.79
C TRP A 122 7.00 -8.94 -2.01
N LEU A 123 5.93 -8.13 -2.05
CA LEU A 123 4.56 -8.60 -2.30
C LEU A 123 4.40 -9.15 -3.72
N ALA A 124 4.97 -8.47 -4.72
CA ALA A 124 4.94 -8.90 -6.12
C ALA A 124 5.63 -10.26 -6.33
N CYS A 125 6.70 -10.52 -5.57
CA CYS A 125 7.37 -11.83 -5.54
C CYS A 125 6.63 -12.89 -4.70
N GLY A 126 5.42 -12.61 -4.23
CA GLY A 126 4.59 -13.55 -3.48
C GLY A 126 4.84 -13.55 -1.97
N ALA A 127 5.49 -12.52 -1.44
CA ALA A 127 5.87 -12.41 -0.04
C ALA A 127 6.60 -13.67 0.48
N PRO A 128 7.75 -14.03 -0.12
CA PRO A 128 8.50 -15.22 0.26
C PRO A 128 8.98 -15.16 1.73
#